data_AF-F3C3E4-F1
#
_entry.id   AF-F3C3E4-F1
#
_cell.length_a   1.000
_cell.length_b   1.000
_cell.length_c   1.000
_cell.angle_alpha   90.00
_cell.angle_beta   90.00
_cell.angle_gamma   90.00
#
_symmetry.space_group_name_H-M   'P 1'
#
loop_
_entity.id
_entity.type
_entity.pdbx_description
1 polymer ?
#
loop_
_entity_poly.entity_id
_entity_poly.type
_entity_poly.pdbx_seq_one_letter_code
_entity_poly.pdbx_strand_id
1 'polypeptide(L)' 'MAVGYSSRTPQQALAALLDRYAPQRLLLIGAQAFPALQAFQEAHPQTEV' A
#
# COMPACT_ATOMS: atom_id res chain seq x y z
N MET A 1 -26.20 15.58 4.07
CA MET A 1 -25.75 14.19 3.81
C MET A 1 -24.28 14.26 3.41
N ALA A 2 -23.37 14.24 4.38
CA ALA A 2 -21.94 14.32 4.08
C ALA A 2 -21.51 12.94 3.57
N VAL A 3 -21.23 12.83 2.27
CA VAL A 3 -20.52 11.67 1.73
C VAL A 3 -19.17 11.63 2.45
N GLY A 4 -18.96 10.59 3.25
CA GLY A 4 -17.76 10.42 4.06
C GLY A 4 -16.58 10.13 3.16
N TYR A 5 -15.97 11.17 2.60
CA TYR A 5 -14.71 11.02 1.87
C TYR A 5 -13.66 10.56 2.87
N SER A 6 -12.97 9.46 2.54
CA SER A 6 -11.79 9.03 3.28
C SER A 6 -10.84 10.21 3.38
N SER A 7 -10.47 10.61 4.60
CA SER A 7 -9.50 11.69 4.84
C SER A 7 -8.07 11.30 4.45
N ARG A 8 -7.84 10.00 4.21
CA ARG A 8 -6.56 9.47 3.75
C ARG A 8 -6.43 9.65 2.24
N THR A 9 -5.25 10.07 1.79
CA THR A 9 -4.92 9.97 0.37
C THR A 9 -4.95 8.50 -0.07
N PRO A 10 -5.15 8.22 -1.36
CA PRO A 10 -5.09 6.85 -1.87
C PRO A 10 -3.80 6.10 -1.47
N GLN A 11 -2.66 6.80 -1.42
CA GLN A 11 -1.38 6.22 -1.00
C GLN A 11 -1.38 5.86 0.49
N GLN A 12 -1.96 6.69 1.35
CA GLN A 12 -2.10 6.42 2.78
C GLN A 12 -3.08 5.27 3.05
N ALA A 13 -4.16 5.18 2.27
CA ALA A 13 -5.09 4.07 2.37
C ALA A 13 -4.43 2.74 1.97
N LEU A 14 -3.64 2.74 0.90
CA LEU A 14 -2.86 1.57 0.48
C LEU A 14 -1.82 1.18 1.53
N ALA A 15 -1.02 2.14 2.01
CA ALA A 15 -0.02 1.90 3.03
C ALA A 15 -0.64 1.28 4.30
N ALA A 16 -1.77 1.83 4.78
CA ALA A 16 -2.47 1.28 5.93
C ALA A 16 -3.03 -0.14 5.69
N LEU A 17 -3.40 -0.46 4.45
CA LEU A 17 -3.86 -1.80 4.09
C LEU A 17 -2.69 -2.81 4.04
N LEU A 18 -1.57 -2.41 3.45
CA LEU A 18 -0.36 -3.24 3.39
C LEU A 18 0.20 -3.50 4.80
N ASP A 19 0.28 -2.47 5.64
CA ASP A 19 0.75 -2.58 7.02
C ASP A 19 -0.15 -3.49 7.87
N ARG A 20 -1.48 -3.41 7.66
CA ARG A 20 -2.44 -4.25 8.40
C ARG A 20 -2.31 -5.74 8.08
N TYR A 21 -2.09 -6.09 6.81
CA TYR A 21 -2.05 -7.49 6.39
C TYR A 21 -0.64 -8.06 6.29
N ALA A 22 0.38 -7.20 6.21
CA ALA A 22 1.78 -7.55 6.00
C ALA A 22 1.98 -8.74 5.05
N PRO A 23 1.41 -8.71 3.83
CA PRO A 23 1.45 -9.86 2.94
C PRO A 23 2.89 -10.14 2.51
N GLN A 24 3.30 -11.41 2.57
CA GLN A 24 4.64 -11.83 2.11
C GLN A 24 4.78 -11.79 0.59
N ARG A 25 3.66 -11.83 -0.14
CA ARG A 25 3.63 -11.84 -1.61
C ARG A 25 2.59 -10.86 -2.12
N LEU A 26 3.04 -9.92 -2.91
CA LEU A 26 2.22 -8.98 -3.65
C LEU A 26 2.38 -9.28 -5.14
N LEU A 27 1.35 -8.96 -5.91
CA LEU A 27 1.39 -9.02 -7.37
C LEU A 27 1.14 -7.61 -7.87
N LEU A 28 2.17 -6.94 -8.36
CA LEU A 28 2.03 -5.62 -8.96
C LEU A 28 1.65 -5.73 -10.44
N ILE A 29 0.41 -5.33 -10.77
CA ILE A 29 -0.03 -5.24 -12.17
C ILE A 29 0.01 -3.77 -12.59
N GLY A 30 1.09 -3.36 -13.27
CA GLY A 30 1.28 -2.01 -13.78
C GLY A 30 2.73 -1.72 -14.16
N ALA A 31 2.96 -0.62 -14.88
CA ALA A 31 4.29 -0.25 -15.37
C ALA A 31 5.11 0.63 -14.40
N GLN A 32 4.50 1.16 -13.33
CA GLN A 32 5.14 2.11 -12.42
C GLN A 32 5.08 1.64 -10.96
N ALA A 33 6.22 1.74 -10.28
CA ALA A 33 6.35 1.50 -8.86
C ALA A 33 5.61 2.59 -8.06
N PHE A 34 4.74 2.16 -7.15
CA PHE A 34 4.02 3.07 -6.25
C PHE A 34 4.91 3.47 -5.06
N PRO A 35 5.01 4.75 -4.68
CA PRO A 35 5.83 5.18 -3.55
C PRO A 35 5.47 4.48 -2.23
N ALA A 36 4.18 4.22 -2.00
CA ALA A 36 3.70 3.49 -0.82
C ALA A 36 4.16 2.03 -0.80
N LEU A 37 4.27 1.40 -1.97
CA LEU A 37 4.73 0.02 -2.11
C LEU A 37 6.25 -0.07 -1.91
N GLN A 38 6.99 0.95 -2.35
CA GLN A 38 8.42 1.05 -2.12
C GLN A 38 8.72 1.21 -0.62
N ALA A 39 8.03 2.13 0.06
CA ALA A 39 8.14 2.30 1.51
C ALA A 39 7.76 1.02 2.28
N PHE A 40 6.74 0.29 1.81
CA PHE A 40 6.35 -0.99 2.42
C PHE A 40 7.42 -2.08 2.24
N GLN A 41 8.03 -2.21 1.06
CA GLN A 41 9.13 -3.16 0.83
C GLN A 41 10.37 -2.82 1.68
N GLU A 42 10.69 -1.54 1.84
CA GLU A 42 11.78 -1.10 2.72
C GLU A 42 11.51 -1.45 4.20
N ALA A 43 10.26 -1.34 4.64
CA ALA A 43 9.85 -1.72 5.99
C ALA A 43 9.72 -3.24 6.21
N HIS A 44 9.43 -4.00 5.14
CA HIS A 44 9.19 -5.44 5.17
C HIS A 44 10.07 -6.17 4.14
N PRO A 45 11.35 -6.43 4.46
CA PRO A 45 12.30 -7.04 3.53
C PRO A 45 11.98 -8.50 3.16
N GLN A 46 11.01 -9.11 3.84
CA GLN A 46 10.52 -10.46 3.54
C GLN A 46 9.41 -10.48 2.49
N THR A 47 8.91 -9.31 2.10
CA THR A 47 7.85 -9.17 1.11
C THR A 47 8.44 -9.26 -0.30
N GLU A 48 7.88 -10.15 -1.12
CA GLU A 48 8.13 -10.25 -2.57
C GLU A 48 6.97 -9.56 -3.31
N VAL A 49 7.27 -8.73 -4.32
CA VAL A 49 6.30 -7.95 -5.12
C VAL A 49 6.31 -8.36 -6.59
#